data_AF-A0A919A3X1-F1
#
_entry.id   AF-A0A919A3X1-F1
#
_cell.length_a   1.000
_cell.length_b   1.000
_cell.length_c   1.000
_cell.angle_alpha   90.00
_cell.angle_beta   90.00
_cell.angle_gamma   90.00
#
_symmetry.space_group_name_H-M   'P 1'
#
loop_
_entity.id
_entity.type
_entity.pdbx_description
1 polymer ?
#
loop_
_entity_poly.entity_id
_entity_poly.type
_entity_poly.pdbx_seq_one_letter_code
_entity_poly.pdbx_strand_id
1 'polypeptide(L)'
;MFDGRARAAANAYVDRLERNLAEEGRTILLGELDRVLKTQTPYYATRIEVVDGNKIWDSRVVYGPWLAGIGSRNYPVTKFKGYDHWLVTRDKLNARKRGIGERLLRRYTGRM
;
A
#
# COMPACT_ATOMS: atom_id res chain seq x y z
N MET A 1 -26.08 -25.65 -13.76
CA MET A 1 -26.28 -24.19 -13.93
C MET A 1 -25.59 -23.53 -12.74
N PHE A 2 -24.54 -22.73 -12.95
CA PHE A 2 -23.87 -22.02 -11.86
C PHE A 2 -24.68 -20.77 -11.51
N ASP A 3 -25.16 -20.68 -10.28
CA ASP A 3 -26.05 -19.61 -9.77
C ASP A 3 -25.33 -18.28 -9.45
N GLY A 4 -24.13 -18.08 -9.97
CA GLY A 4 -23.36 -16.84 -9.79
C GLY A 4 -22.74 -16.66 -8.40
N ARG A 5 -23.05 -17.50 -7.39
CA ARG A 5 -22.54 -17.35 -6.02
C ARG A 5 -21.01 -17.41 -5.95
N ALA A 6 -20.39 -18.29 -6.73
CA ALA A 6 -18.93 -18.41 -6.80
C ALA A 6 -18.27 -17.11 -7.31
N ARG A 7 -18.85 -16.48 -8.34
CA ARG A 7 -18.35 -15.21 -8.90
C ARG A 7 -18.52 -14.07 -7.88
N ALA A 8 -19.66 -14.01 -7.22
CA ALA A 8 -19.91 -13.01 -6.17
C ALA A 8 -18.92 -13.15 -5.00
N ALA A 9 -18.65 -14.37 -4.55
CA ALA A 9 -17.67 -14.65 -3.50
C ALA A 9 -16.24 -14.28 -3.91
N ALA A 10 -15.85 -14.57 -5.16
CA ALA A 10 -14.55 -14.19 -5.70
C ALA A 10 -14.36 -12.66 -5.75
N ASN A 11 -15.37 -11.92 -6.24
CA ASN A 11 -15.34 -10.46 -6.27
C ASN A 11 -15.24 -9.89 -4.84
N ALA A 12 -16.05 -10.40 -3.92
CA ALA A 12 -16.01 -9.97 -2.52
C ALA A 12 -14.67 -10.28 -1.83
N TYR A 13 -13.99 -11.36 -2.24
CA TYR A 13 -12.64 -11.67 -1.79
C TYR A 13 -11.62 -10.65 -2.32
N VAL A 14 -11.66 -10.33 -3.61
CA VAL A 14 -10.75 -9.35 -4.24
C VAL A 14 -10.93 -7.97 -3.62
N ASP A 15 -12.16 -7.46 -3.53
CA ASP A 15 -12.45 -6.14 -2.94
C ASP A 15 -11.99 -6.04 -1.48
N ARG A 16 -12.02 -7.17 -0.76
CA ARG A 16 -11.54 -7.23 0.63
C ARG A 16 -10.02 -7.33 0.70
N LEU A 17 -9.40 -8.06 -0.23
CA LEU A 17 -7.96 -8.18 -0.31
C LEU A 17 -7.32 -6.83 -0.62
N GLU A 18 -7.83 -6.09 -1.61
CA GLU A 18 -7.33 -4.77 -1.97
C GLU A 18 -7.36 -3.81 -0.77
N ARG A 19 -8.49 -3.76 -0.06
CA ARG A 19 -8.62 -2.98 1.18
C ARG A 19 -7.61 -3.38 2.25
N ASN A 20 -7.45 -4.67 2.50
CA ASN A 20 -6.48 -5.14 3.48
C ASN A 20 -5.04 -4.78 3.09
N LEU A 21 -4.70 -4.83 1.79
CA LEU A 21 -3.37 -4.45 1.31
C LEU A 21 -3.12 -2.95 1.41
N ALA A 22 -4.13 -2.13 1.13
CA ALA A 22 -4.05 -0.68 1.29
C ALA A 22 -3.86 -0.28 2.76
N GLU A 23 -4.63 -0.87 3.68
CA GLU A 23 -4.49 -0.60 5.12
C GLU A 23 -3.15 -1.09 5.70
N GLU A 24 -2.69 -2.28 5.28
CA GLU A 24 -1.37 -2.78 5.66
C GLU A 24 -0.26 -1.87 5.14
N GLY A 25 -0.34 -1.46 3.87
CA GLY A 25 0.63 -0.54 3.28
C GLY A 25 0.66 0.81 4.00
N ARG A 26 -0.52 1.34 4.40
CA ARG A 26 -0.62 2.56 5.21
C ARG A 26 0.06 2.39 6.57
N THR A 27 -0.16 1.26 7.23
CA THR A 27 0.47 0.95 8.53
C THR A 27 1.99 0.88 8.41
N ILE A 28 2.51 0.21 7.38
CA ILE A 28 3.95 0.14 7.11
C ILE A 28 4.51 1.53 6.85
N LEU A 29 3.83 2.33 6.03
CA LEU A 29 4.26 3.66 5.66
C LEU A 29 4.33 4.60 6.87
N LEU A 30 3.33 4.58 7.74
CA LEU A 30 3.35 5.36 8.98
C LEU A 30 4.55 4.96 9.86
N GLY A 31 4.85 3.67 9.99
CA GLY A 31 6.04 3.21 10.70
C GLY A 31 7.37 3.62 10.03
N GLU A 32 7.42 3.72 8.70
CA GLU A 32 8.58 4.30 8.01
C GLU A 32 8.71 5.81 8.24
N LEU A 33 7.60 6.56 8.22
CA LEU A 33 7.59 7.98 8.56
C LEU A 33 8.08 8.23 9.98
N ASP A 34 7.65 7.41 10.94
CA ASP A 34 8.13 7.44 12.33
C ASP A 34 9.66 7.28 12.41
N ARG A 35 10.23 6.44 11.54
CA ARG A 35 11.67 6.18 11.46
C ARG A 35 12.46 7.30 10.76
N VAL A 36 11.94 7.87 9.67
CA VAL A 36 12.72 8.80 8.82
C VAL A 36 12.57 10.27 9.21
N LEU A 37 11.45 10.66 9.81
CA LEU A 37 11.22 12.04 10.22
C LEU A 37 11.97 12.35 11.52
N LYS A 38 12.94 13.26 11.45
CA LYS A 38 13.70 13.74 12.63
C LYS A 38 12.80 14.35 13.72
N THR A 39 11.71 15.00 13.30
CA THR A 39 10.72 15.60 14.18
C THR A 39 9.36 15.10 13.71
N GLN A 40 8.63 14.45 14.62
CA GLN A 40 7.28 13.95 14.37
C GLN A 40 6.29 15.12 14.27
N THR A 41 6.35 15.84 13.14
CA THR A 41 5.35 16.86 12.82
C THR A 41 4.13 16.13 12.27
N PRO A 42 2.93 16.27 12.87
CA PRO A 42 1.74 15.53 12.44
C PRO A 42 1.37 15.73 10.96
N TYR A 43 1.85 16.81 10.35
CA TYR A 43 1.52 17.21 8.99
C TYR A 43 1.62 16.11 7.93
N TYR A 44 2.70 15.33 7.88
CA TYR A 44 2.86 14.29 6.87
C TYR A 44 2.04 13.04 7.19
N ALA A 45 2.08 12.57 8.44
CA ALA A 45 1.36 11.37 8.87
C ALA A 45 -0.16 11.52 8.78
N THR A 46 -0.70 12.71 9.09
CA THR A 46 -2.15 13.00 9.05
C THR A 46 -2.73 13.01 7.64
N ARG A 47 -1.89 13.11 6.61
CA ARG A 47 -2.33 13.12 5.22
C ARG A 47 -2.22 11.77 4.52
N ILE A 48 -1.62 10.78 5.18
CA ILE A 48 -1.57 9.41 4.65
C ILE A 48 -2.97 8.79 4.78
N GLU A 49 -3.63 8.61 3.65
CA GLU A 49 -4.97 8.04 3.58
C GLU A 49 -5.09 6.94 2.53
N VAL A 50 -6.02 6.01 2.79
CA VAL A 50 -6.45 5.02 1.80
C VAL A 50 -7.55 5.64 0.95
N VAL A 51 -7.35 5.64 -0.37
CA VAL A 51 -8.26 6.17 -1.38
C VAL A 51 -8.85 5.02 -2.17
N ASP A 52 -10.16 5.09 -2.43
CA ASP A 52 -10.94 4.10 -3.18
C ASP A 52 -10.80 2.65 -2.67
N GLY A 53 -10.25 2.48 -1.46
CA GLY A 53 -10.02 1.18 -0.83
C GLY A 53 -8.83 0.40 -1.38
N ASN A 54 -8.04 0.92 -2.32
CA ASN A 54 -6.94 0.14 -2.94
C ASN A 54 -5.64 0.92 -3.16
N LYS A 55 -5.63 2.21 -2.84
CA LYS A 55 -4.48 3.10 -3.03
C LYS A 55 -4.14 3.82 -1.73
N ILE A 56 -2.87 4.10 -1.51
CA ILE A 56 -2.41 4.99 -0.43
C ILE A 56 -1.75 6.20 -1.08
N TRP A 57 -1.98 7.38 -0.53
CA TRP A 57 -1.30 8.62 -0.94
C TRP A 57 -1.16 9.59 0.23
N ASP A 58 -0.42 10.69 0.04
CA ASP A 58 -0.19 11.74 1.05
C ASP A 58 -0.78 13.12 0.66
N SER A 59 -1.27 13.27 -0.59
CA SER A 59 -1.86 14.49 -1.14
C SER A 59 -2.26 14.31 -2.61
N ARG A 60 -2.93 15.32 -3.20
CA ARG A 60 -3.13 15.43 -4.66
C ARG A 60 -1.83 15.63 -5.45
N VAL A 61 -0.71 15.91 -4.78
CA VAL A 61 0.59 16.14 -5.42
C VAL A 61 1.30 14.80 -5.53
N VAL A 62 1.32 14.23 -6.74
CA VAL A 62 2.14 13.05 -7.01
C VAL A 62 3.60 13.51 -7.11
N TYR A 63 4.29 13.56 -5.98
CA TYR A 63 5.73 13.43 -5.98
C TYR A 63 6.04 11.99 -6.39
N GLY A 64 6.05 11.77 -7.70
CA GLY A 64 6.22 10.45 -8.26
C GLY A 64 7.53 9.78 -7.81
N PRO A 65 7.78 8.56 -8.29
CA PRO A 65 8.97 7.77 -7.96
C PRO A 65 10.31 8.51 -8.10
N TRP A 66 10.33 9.64 -8.82
CA TRP A 66 11.48 10.51 -9.01
C TRP A 66 12.05 11.05 -7.70
N LEU A 67 11.28 11.48 -6.69
CA LEU A 67 11.92 11.89 -5.43
C LEU A 67 12.66 10.71 -4.73
N ALA A 68 12.18 9.48 -4.94
CA ALA A 68 12.81 8.25 -4.44
C ALA A 68 13.96 7.75 -5.33
N GLY A 69 14.34 8.47 -6.40
CA GLY A 69 15.41 8.05 -7.30
C GLY A 69 14.97 7.26 -8.52
N ILE A 70 13.67 7.17 -8.82
CA ILE A 70 13.14 6.37 -9.93
C ILE A 70 12.61 7.29 -11.03
N GLY A 71 13.22 7.20 -12.21
CA GLY A 71 12.72 7.84 -13.42
C GLY A 71 13.76 8.74 -14.10
N SER A 72 13.54 9.01 -15.39
CA SER A 72 14.45 9.79 -16.24
C SER A 72 14.60 11.25 -15.81
N ARG A 73 13.66 11.80 -15.01
CA ARG A 73 13.70 13.17 -14.48
C ARG A 73 14.81 13.41 -13.44
N ASN A 74 15.53 12.37 -13.04
CA ASN A 74 16.53 12.44 -11.99
C ASN A 74 17.98 12.47 -12.44
N TYR A 75 18.29 12.53 -13.74
CA TYR A 75 19.66 12.37 -14.25
C TYR A 75 20.71 13.20 -13.47
N PRO A 76 21.84 12.62 -13.03
CA PRO A 76 22.31 11.22 -13.20
C PRO A 76 21.79 10.20 -12.16
N VAL A 77 20.71 10.52 -11.46
CA VAL A 77 20.02 9.90 -10.31
C VAL A 77 20.28 10.63 -8.99
N THR A 78 19.52 11.70 -8.73
CA THR A 78 19.46 12.35 -7.41
C THR A 78 18.36 11.72 -6.56
N LYS A 79 18.73 11.01 -5.50
CA LYS A 79 17.77 10.53 -4.47
C LYS A 79 17.58 11.63 -3.44
N PHE A 80 16.34 12.06 -3.18
CA PHE A 80 16.09 12.93 -2.05
C PHE A 80 16.23 12.09 -0.77
N LYS A 81 17.17 12.49 0.10
CA LYS A 81 17.45 11.79 1.34
C LYS A 81 16.18 11.73 2.21
N GLY A 82 15.76 10.52 2.57
CA GLY A 82 14.56 10.27 3.37
C GLY A 82 13.28 10.05 2.56
N TYR A 83 13.32 10.09 1.22
CA TYR A 83 12.17 9.82 0.34
C TYR A 83 12.06 8.36 -0.14
N ASP A 84 12.93 7.49 0.35
CA ASP A 84 12.95 6.05 0.06
C ASP A 84 11.88 5.26 0.84
N HIS A 85 11.20 5.88 1.81
CA HIS A 85 10.16 5.24 2.62
C HIS A 85 9.02 4.65 1.77
N TRP A 86 8.67 5.25 0.63
CA TRP A 86 7.70 4.68 -0.32
C TRP A 86 8.20 3.38 -0.96
N LEU A 87 9.51 3.30 -1.27
CA LEU A 87 10.11 2.09 -1.81
C LEU A 87 10.18 0.98 -0.77
N VAL A 88 10.64 1.33 0.44
CA VAL A 88 10.68 0.40 1.57
C VAL A 88 9.28 -0.12 1.88
N THR A 89 8.27 0.74 1.87
CA THR A 89 6.87 0.37 2.06
C THR A 89 6.40 -0.61 0.99
N ARG A 90 6.64 -0.31 -0.29
CA ARG A 90 6.28 -1.18 -1.41
C ARG A 90 6.93 -2.56 -1.26
N ASP A 91 8.22 -2.61 -0.94
CA ASP A 91 8.97 -3.86 -0.86
C ASP A 91 8.51 -4.70 0.34
N LYS A 92 8.27 -4.07 1.49
CA LYS A 92 7.67 -4.72 2.67
C LYS A 92 6.26 -5.25 2.39
N LEU A 93 5.41 -4.46 1.72
CA LEU A 93 4.06 -4.89 1.36
C LEU A 93 4.11 -6.06 0.37
N ASN A 94 5.00 -6.03 -0.62
CA ASN A 94 5.21 -7.12 -1.56
C ASN A 94 5.65 -8.42 -0.89
N ALA A 95 6.48 -8.34 0.15
CA ALA A 95 6.86 -9.51 0.93
C ALA A 95 5.68 -10.09 1.74
N ARG A 96 4.72 -9.26 2.18
CA ARG A 96 3.58 -9.66 3.02
C ARG A 96 2.32 -10.05 2.25
N LYS A 97 2.13 -9.54 1.03
CA LYS A 97 0.84 -9.62 0.29
C LYS A 97 0.32 -11.04 0.12
N ARG A 98 1.22 -12.01 -0.12
CA ARG A 98 0.84 -13.41 -0.30
C ARG A 98 0.23 -14.00 0.97
N GLY A 99 0.86 -13.79 2.13
CA GLY A 99 0.34 -14.27 3.41
C GLY A 99 -0.99 -13.60 3.80
N ILE A 100 -1.17 -12.32 3.44
CA ILE A 100 -2.45 -11.61 3.65
C ILE A 100 -3.55 -12.24 2.80
N GLY A 101 -3.26 -12.49 1.51
CA GLY A 101 -4.17 -13.16 0.59
C GLY A 101 -4.55 -14.56 1.05
N GLU A 102 -3.57 -15.40 1.38
CA GLU A 102 -3.82 -16.78 1.84
C GLU A 102 -4.65 -16.83 3.12
N ARG A 103 -4.38 -15.96 4.11
CA ARG A 103 -5.20 -15.88 5.34
C ARG A 103 -6.63 -15.43 5.07
N LEU A 104 -6.83 -14.51 4.13
CA LEU A 104 -8.17 -14.06 3.76
C LEU A 104 -8.91 -15.15 2.96
N LEU A 105 -8.22 -15.80 2.03
CA LEU A 105 -8.79 -16.84 1.16
C LEU A 105 -9.34 -17.99 1.99
N ARG A 106 -8.61 -18.45 3.01
CA ARG A 106 -9.07 -19.50 3.94
C ARG A 106 -10.42 -19.17 4.59
N ARG A 107 -10.72 -17.89 4.84
CA ARG A 107 -12.01 -17.46 5.42
C ARG A 107 -13.17 -17.51 4.42
N TYR A 108 -12.87 -17.39 3.13
CA TYR A 108 -13.87 -17.44 2.05
C TYR A 108 -14.08 -18.86 1.53
N THR A 109 -13.03 -19.68 1.49
CA THR A 109 -13.12 -21.08 1.07
C THR A 109 -13.57 -22.01 2.21
N GLY A 110 -13.30 -21.68 3.47
CA GLY A 110 -13.82 -22.44 4.62
C GLY A 110 -15.30 -22.20 4.93
N ARG A 111 -15.96 -21.30 4.19
CA ARG A 111 -17.41 -21.00 4.27
C ARG A 111 -18.21 -21.55 3.09
N MET A 112 -17.54 -22.19 2.13
CA MET A 112 -18.15 -22.96 1.03
C MET A 112 -18.14 -24.44 1.41
#